data_AF-A0AAJ2TEJ1-F1
#
_entry.id   AF-A0AAJ2TEJ1-F1
#
_cell.length_a   1.000
_cell.length_b   1.000
_cell.length_c   1.000
_cell.angle_alpha   90.00
_cell.angle_beta   90.00
_cell.angle_gamma   90.00
#
_symmetry.space_group_name_H-M   'P 1'
#
loop_
_entity.id
_entity.type
_entity.pdbx_description
1 polymer ?
#
loop_
_entity_poly.entity_id
_entity_poly.type
_entity_poly.pdbx_seq_one_letter_code
_entity_poly.pdbx_strand_id
1 'polypeptide(L)'
;MLEIRVIENTLLTLAFPVQELKINSLVANYLQAQQFPEIIKTYHLEPFPVYVQDIGRTFIDKVFAVCDYYIENNPTEHSRHLYDISMIIDRLDDLESLVPLIAEVRIERHNNSSCHSADKDLNGILNQIIEEYFYRRDYEKITSQLLYDPVAYDDVILTLRKIIESRLFAIDC
;
A
#
# COMPACT_ATOMS: atom_id res chain seq x y z
N MET A 1 22.86 -8.57 -2.22
CA MET A 1 21.95 -7.84 -3.12
C MET A 1 21.71 -6.48 -2.46
N LEU A 2 21.79 -5.36 -3.19
CA LEU A 2 21.48 -4.04 -2.63
C LEU A 2 19.96 -3.92 -2.54
N GLU A 3 19.44 -3.76 -1.32
CA GLU A 3 18.03 -3.45 -1.12
C GLU A 3 17.81 -1.96 -1.43
N ILE A 4 17.04 -1.67 -2.48
CA ILE A 4 16.70 -0.31 -2.88
C ILE A 4 15.32 0.02 -2.31
N ARG A 5 15.23 1.11 -1.55
CA ARG A 5 13.97 1.63 -1.01
C ARG A 5 13.68 2.97 -1.65
N VAL A 6 12.50 3.10 -2.26
CA VAL A 6 11.98 4.38 -2.76
C VAL A 6 11.13 4.99 -1.65
N ILE A 7 11.36 6.27 -1.36
CA ILE A 7 10.59 7.02 -0.36
C ILE A 7 9.75 8.05 -1.09
N GLU A 8 8.44 7.97 -0.90
CA GLU A 8 7.47 8.97 -1.37
C GLU A 8 7.06 9.83 -0.17
N ASN A 9 6.96 11.15 -0.38
CA ASN A 9 6.55 12.09 0.66
C ASN A 9 5.14 12.59 0.37
N THR A 10 4.27 12.57 1.38
CA THR A 10 2.89 13.06 1.25
C THR A 10 2.74 14.37 2.02
N LEU A 11 2.25 15.41 1.36
CA LEU A 11 2.07 16.74 1.96
C LEU A 11 0.67 16.92 2.60
N LEU A 12 -0.30 16.09 2.22
CA LEU A 12 -1.73 16.32 2.46
C LEU A 12 -2.41 15.32 3.42
N THR A 13 -1.81 14.15 3.68
CA THR A 13 -2.38 13.13 4.58
C THR A 13 -1.52 12.98 5.83
N LEU A 14 -2.18 12.71 6.95
CA LEU A 14 -1.48 12.34 8.19
C LEU A 14 -0.95 10.92 8.02
N ALA A 15 0.37 10.76 7.91
CA ALA A 15 0.99 9.46 8.02
C ALA A 15 0.90 9.02 9.50
N PHE A 16 -0.09 8.20 9.84
CA PHE A 16 -0.20 7.59 11.17
C PHE A 16 -0.72 6.15 11.06
N PRO A 17 -0.15 5.19 11.81
CA PRO A 17 1.07 5.32 12.62
C PRO A 17 2.33 5.44 11.75
N VAL A 18 3.39 5.99 12.34
CA VAL A 18 4.73 6.03 11.73
C VAL A 18 5.67 5.07 12.44
N GLN A 19 6.61 4.53 11.68
CA GLN A 19 7.73 3.76 12.19
C GLN A 19 9.04 4.47 11.82
N GLU A 20 10.02 4.42 12.72
CA GLU A 20 11.37 4.92 12.44
C GLU A 20 12.17 3.87 11.69
N LEU A 21 12.64 4.22 10.50
CA LEU A 21 13.56 3.41 9.72
C LEU A 21 14.87 4.12 9.53
N LYS A 22 15.96 3.41 9.82
CA LYS A 22 17.30 3.90 9.52
C LYS A 22 17.65 3.55 8.07
N ILE A 23 17.88 4.55 7.24
CA ILE A 23 18.16 4.37 5.80
C ILE A 23 19.55 4.87 5.42
N ASN A 24 20.08 4.33 4.33
CA ASN A 24 21.29 4.79 3.66
C ASN A 24 20.92 5.42 2.32
N SER A 25 21.71 6.40 1.86
CA SER A 25 21.67 6.80 0.46
C SER A 25 22.26 5.70 -0.44
N LEU A 26 21.89 5.68 -1.72
CA LEU A 26 22.47 4.75 -2.69
C LEU A 26 23.99 4.93 -2.80
N VAL A 27 24.46 6.17 -2.70
CA VAL A 27 25.90 6.51 -2.68
C VAL A 27 26.57 5.94 -1.43
N ALA A 28 25.96 6.10 -0.25
CA ALA A 28 26.49 5.54 0.99
C ALA A 28 26.62 4.01 0.94
N ASN A 29 25.57 3.33 0.44
CA ASN A 29 25.59 1.87 0.26
C ASN A 29 26.72 1.42 -0.68
N TYR A 30 26.93 2.14 -1.79
CA TYR A 30 28.02 1.85 -2.72
C TYR A 30 29.39 2.03 -2.05
N LEU A 31 29.61 3.14 -1.35
CA LEU A 31 30.87 3.43 -0.66
C LEU A 31 31.16 2.42 0.46
N GLN A 32 30.13 1.98 1.20
CA GLN A 32 30.27 0.90 2.19
C GLN A 32 30.70 -0.41 1.53
N ALA A 33 30.05 -0.79 0.41
CA ALA A 33 30.39 -2.01 -0.31
C ALA A 33 31.81 -1.99 -0.89
N GLN A 34 32.31 -0.82 -1.29
CA GLN A 34 33.68 -0.62 -1.78
C GLN A 34 34.71 -0.36 -0.67
N GLN A 35 34.30 -0.36 0.61
CA GLN A 35 35.17 -0.15 1.78
C GLN A 35 35.87 1.22 1.79
N PHE A 36 35.13 2.30 1.50
CA PHE A 36 35.61 3.69 1.59
C PHE A 36 34.96 4.47 2.77
N PRO A 37 35.23 4.10 4.03
CA PRO A 37 34.59 4.72 5.20
C PRO A 37 34.98 6.19 5.42
N GLU A 38 36.18 6.59 4.98
CA GLU A 38 36.64 7.98 5.05
C GLU A 38 35.77 8.93 4.23
N ILE A 39 35.37 8.52 3.02
CA ILE A 39 34.49 9.33 2.16
C ILE A 39 33.11 9.50 2.81
N ILE A 40 32.56 8.43 3.37
CA ILE A 40 31.28 8.47 4.08
C ILE A 40 31.34 9.51 5.21
N LYS A 41 32.41 9.48 6.01
CA LYS A 41 32.60 10.41 7.12
C LYS A 41 32.83 11.86 6.65
N THR A 42 33.62 12.06 5.59
CA THR A 42 33.92 13.39 5.04
C THR A 42 32.66 14.09 4.51
N TYR A 43 31.74 13.33 3.90
CA TYR A 43 30.54 13.88 3.29
C TYR A 43 29.27 13.66 4.12
N HIS A 44 29.40 13.20 5.37
CA HIS A 44 28.28 12.95 6.28
C HIS A 44 27.20 12.03 5.68
N LEU A 45 27.64 10.96 5.00
CA LEU A 45 26.76 10.01 4.32
C LEU A 45 26.38 8.83 5.23
N GLU A 46 26.55 8.96 6.55
CA GLU A 46 26.13 7.93 7.49
C GLU A 46 24.61 7.71 7.44
N PRO A 47 24.14 6.49 7.76
CA PRO A 47 22.71 6.21 7.78
C PRO A 47 21.97 7.10 8.77
N PHE A 48 20.83 7.64 8.35
CA PHE A 48 20.00 8.57 9.10
C PHE A 48 18.58 8.03 9.29
N PRO A 49 17.89 8.42 10.37
CA PRO A 49 16.51 7.99 10.62
C PRO A 49 15.53 8.74 9.71
N VAL A 50 14.52 8.03 9.23
CA VAL A 50 13.35 8.58 8.54
C VAL A 50 12.10 7.95 9.16
N TYR A 51 11.09 8.78 9.41
CA TYR A 51 9.77 8.31 9.81
C TYR A 51 8.97 7.97 8.55
N VAL A 52 8.59 6.71 8.42
CA VAL A 52 7.76 6.24 7.31
C VAL A 52 6.42 5.78 7.83
N GLN A 53 5.40 5.85 6.97
CA GLN A 53 4.09 5.30 7.27
C GLN A 53 4.18 3.79 7.52
N ASP A 54 3.36 3.32 8.47
CA ASP A 54 3.22 1.89 8.72
C ASP A 54 2.72 1.14 7.47
N ILE A 55 3.21 -0.08 7.28
CA ILE A 55 2.85 -0.90 6.12
C ILE A 55 1.40 -1.39 6.19
N GLY A 56 0.90 -1.68 7.39
CA GLY A 56 -0.50 -2.00 7.64
C GLY A 56 -1.40 -0.82 7.32
N ARG A 57 -1.01 0.40 7.74
CA ARG A 57 -1.71 1.63 7.33
C ARG A 57 -1.74 1.77 5.80
N THR A 58 -0.63 1.54 5.13
CA THR A 58 -0.53 1.60 3.66
C THR A 58 -1.47 0.58 3.00
N PHE A 59 -1.51 -0.66 3.49
CA PHE A 59 -2.44 -1.68 3.03
C PHE A 59 -3.89 -1.22 3.13
N ILE A 60 -4.27 -0.70 4.29
CA ILE A 60 -5.63 -0.20 4.55
C ILE A 60 -5.99 0.92 3.57
N ASP A 61 -5.12 1.92 3.41
CA ASP A 61 -5.35 3.03 2.49
C ASP A 61 -5.56 2.56 1.04
N LYS A 62 -4.83 1.53 0.59
CA LYS A 62 -4.98 0.97 -0.76
C LYS A 62 -6.31 0.25 -0.94
N VAL A 63 -6.77 -0.51 0.07
CA VAL A 63 -8.09 -1.17 0.03
C VAL A 63 -9.20 -0.13 -0.06
N PHE A 64 -9.14 0.94 0.74
CA PHE A 64 -10.09 2.04 0.64
C PHE A 64 -10.04 2.72 -0.73
N ALA A 65 -8.85 3.03 -1.25
CA ALA A 65 -8.70 3.68 -2.56
C ALA A 65 -9.34 2.85 -3.68
N VAL A 66 -9.12 1.54 -3.70
CA VAL A 66 -9.74 0.61 -4.66
C VAL A 66 -11.27 0.65 -4.60
N CYS A 67 -11.84 0.77 -3.40
CA CYS A 67 -13.29 0.87 -3.22
C CYS A 67 -13.82 2.26 -3.58
N ASP A 68 -13.10 3.33 -3.23
CA ASP A 68 -13.46 4.71 -3.58
C ASP A 68 -13.52 4.89 -5.10
N TYR A 69 -12.48 4.46 -5.83
CA TYR A 69 -12.45 4.55 -7.29
C TYR A 69 -13.52 3.69 -7.97
N TYR A 70 -13.93 2.58 -7.34
CA TYR A 70 -15.07 1.81 -7.82
C TYR A 70 -16.39 2.58 -7.66
N ILE A 71 -16.62 3.19 -6.49
CA ILE A 71 -17.81 4.02 -6.23
C ILE A 71 -17.86 5.22 -7.20
N GLU A 72 -16.71 5.81 -7.52
CA GLU A 72 -16.57 6.90 -8.49
C GLU A 72 -16.68 6.43 -9.96
N ASN A 73 -16.77 5.11 -10.20
CA ASN A 73 -16.76 4.49 -11.53
C ASN A 73 -15.53 4.93 -12.36
N ASN A 74 -14.36 5.03 -11.72
CA ASN A 74 -13.11 5.46 -12.31
C ASN A 74 -12.02 4.37 -12.24
N PRO A 75 -11.99 3.40 -13.17
CA PRO A 75 -11.03 2.30 -13.14
C PRO A 75 -9.64 2.66 -13.69
N THR A 76 -9.50 3.78 -14.40
CA THR A 76 -8.34 4.06 -15.27
C THR A 76 -7.14 4.51 -14.45
N GLU A 77 -5.97 3.90 -14.66
CA GLU A 77 -4.70 4.17 -13.95
C GLU A 77 -4.69 3.85 -12.45
N HIS A 78 -5.78 3.28 -11.91
CA HIS A 78 -5.93 3.00 -10.48
C HIS A 78 -5.80 1.50 -10.13
N SER A 79 -5.76 0.60 -11.13
CA SER A 79 -5.65 -0.85 -10.86
C SER A 79 -4.32 -1.27 -10.22
N ARG A 80 -3.29 -0.41 -10.26
CA ARG A 80 -1.99 -0.64 -9.58
C ARG A 80 -2.14 -0.86 -8.07
N HIS A 81 -3.18 -0.30 -7.46
CA HIS A 81 -3.44 -0.53 -6.03
C HIS A 81 -3.76 -1.98 -5.73
N LEU A 82 -4.35 -2.72 -6.68
CA LEU A 82 -4.59 -4.16 -6.51
C LEU A 82 -3.27 -4.95 -6.46
N TYR A 83 -2.29 -4.57 -7.27
CA TYR A 83 -0.94 -5.12 -7.20
C TYR A 83 -0.27 -4.76 -5.87
N ASP A 84 -0.30 -3.48 -5.47
CA ASP A 84 0.27 -3.02 -4.19
C ASP A 84 -0.30 -3.83 -3.02
N ILE A 85 -1.62 -4.03 -2.96
CA ILE A 85 -2.30 -4.85 -1.94
C ILE A 85 -1.75 -6.28 -1.92
N SER A 86 -1.58 -6.90 -3.09
CA SER A 86 -1.06 -8.27 -3.21
C SER A 86 0.39 -8.39 -2.77
N MET A 87 1.23 -7.37 -3.01
CA MET A 87 2.62 -7.38 -2.58
C MET A 87 2.78 -7.07 -1.08
N ILE A 88 1.83 -6.32 -0.50
CA ILE A 88 1.88 -5.92 0.91
C ILE A 88 1.31 -7.02 1.80
N ILE A 89 0.20 -7.67 1.41
CA ILE A 89 -0.53 -8.59 2.30
C ILE A 89 0.35 -9.72 2.82
N ASP A 90 1.26 -10.25 1.99
CA ASP A 90 2.17 -11.34 2.36
C ASP A 90 3.29 -10.89 3.32
N ARG A 91 3.44 -9.58 3.55
CA ARG A 91 4.38 -8.99 4.52
C ARG A 91 3.72 -8.64 5.85
N LEU A 92 2.40 -8.80 5.96
CA LEU A 92 1.65 -8.55 7.18
C LEU A 92 1.57 -9.86 7.96
N ASP A 93 2.23 -9.90 9.12
CA ASP A 93 2.33 -11.13 9.92
C ASP A 93 0.99 -11.54 10.56
N ASP A 94 0.19 -10.56 11.00
CA ASP A 94 -1.11 -10.78 11.63
C ASP A 94 -2.14 -9.75 11.13
N LEU A 95 -3.06 -10.20 10.26
CA LEU A 95 -4.11 -9.34 9.73
C LEU A 95 -5.11 -8.91 10.79
N GLU A 96 -5.40 -9.73 11.81
CA GLU A 96 -6.37 -9.38 12.86
C GLU A 96 -5.88 -8.19 13.69
N SER A 97 -4.56 -8.06 13.87
CA SER A 97 -3.94 -6.92 14.55
C SER A 97 -4.24 -5.56 13.89
N LEU A 98 -4.68 -5.54 12.63
CA LEU A 98 -5.03 -4.32 11.91
C LEU A 98 -6.44 -3.80 12.21
N VAL A 99 -7.32 -4.60 12.82
CA VAL A 99 -8.72 -4.21 13.09
C VAL A 99 -8.83 -2.87 13.84
N PRO A 100 -8.08 -2.60 14.93
CA PRO A 100 -8.14 -1.30 15.60
C PRO A 100 -7.70 -0.16 14.70
N LEU A 101 -6.65 -0.37 13.89
CA LEU A 101 -6.15 0.64 12.96
C LEU A 101 -7.16 0.93 11.84
N ILE A 102 -7.87 -0.09 11.35
CA ILE A 102 -8.94 0.08 10.36
C ILE A 102 -10.06 0.98 10.91
N ALA A 103 -10.44 0.79 12.18
CA ALA A 103 -11.45 1.63 12.81
C ALA A 103 -11.00 3.10 12.89
N GLU A 104 -9.75 3.35 13.26
CA GLU A 104 -9.17 4.71 13.29
C GLU A 104 -9.12 5.33 11.89
N VAL A 105 -8.68 4.58 10.88
CA VAL A 105 -8.62 5.05 9.49
C VAL A 105 -10.01 5.34 8.95
N ARG A 106 -11.03 4.55 9.29
CA ARG A 106 -12.43 4.85 8.92
C ARG A 106 -12.88 6.20 9.45
N ILE A 107 -12.60 6.49 10.72
CA ILE A 107 -12.96 7.79 11.34
C ILE A 107 -12.21 8.93 10.65
N GLU A 108 -10.93 8.78 10.37
CA GLU A 108 -10.14 9.78 9.63
C GLU A 108 -10.75 10.04 8.26
N ARG A 109 -11.02 8.98 7.49
CA ARG A 109 -11.54 9.06 6.12
C ARG A 109 -12.96 9.61 6.08
N HIS A 110 -13.81 9.31 7.06
CA HIS A 110 -15.16 9.87 7.15
C HIS A 110 -15.15 11.41 7.17
N ASN A 111 -14.13 12.01 7.78
CA ASN A 111 -13.99 13.47 7.86
C ASN A 111 -13.50 14.10 6.54
N ASN A 112 -13.17 13.30 5.52
CA ASN A 112 -12.70 13.76 4.23
C ASN A 112 -13.79 13.54 3.15
N SER A 113 -14.24 14.62 2.51
CA SER A 113 -15.32 14.59 1.54
C SER A 113 -15.03 13.79 0.27
N SER A 114 -13.76 13.49 -0.02
CA SER A 114 -13.36 12.64 -1.15
C SER A 114 -13.28 11.15 -0.82
N CYS A 115 -13.61 10.72 0.40
CA CYS A 115 -13.55 9.31 0.82
C CYS A 115 -14.97 8.72 0.91
N HIS A 116 -15.45 8.12 -0.18
CA HIS A 116 -16.84 7.67 -0.31
C HIS A 116 -17.14 6.30 0.32
N SER A 117 -16.11 5.48 0.54
CA SER A 117 -16.22 4.12 1.07
C SER A 117 -16.08 4.00 2.60
N ALA A 118 -15.79 5.10 3.31
CA ALA A 118 -15.49 5.10 4.75
C ALA A 118 -16.59 4.45 5.62
N ASP A 119 -17.87 4.60 5.26
CA ASP A 119 -19.02 4.02 5.96
C ASP A 119 -19.71 2.89 5.17
N LYS A 120 -19.04 2.33 4.17
CA LYS A 120 -19.60 1.31 3.29
C LYS A 120 -19.12 -0.09 3.67
N ASP A 121 -19.91 -1.07 3.26
CA ASP A 121 -19.52 -2.47 3.27
C ASP A 121 -18.45 -2.71 2.20
N LEU A 122 -17.18 -2.63 2.62
CA LEU A 122 -16.03 -2.85 1.77
C LEU A 122 -15.99 -4.28 1.23
N ASN A 123 -16.43 -5.29 2.01
CA ASN A 123 -16.44 -6.67 1.52
C ASN A 123 -17.47 -6.84 0.39
N GLY A 124 -18.64 -6.21 0.50
CA GLY A 124 -19.63 -6.14 -0.57
C GLY A 124 -19.06 -5.48 -1.83
N ILE A 125 -18.41 -4.31 -1.68
CA ILE A 125 -17.80 -3.59 -2.81
C ILE A 125 -16.69 -4.42 -3.47
N LEU A 126 -15.81 -5.03 -2.69
CA LEU A 126 -14.73 -5.88 -3.21
C LEU A 126 -15.29 -7.08 -3.99
N ASN A 127 -16.40 -7.69 -3.54
CA ASN A 127 -17.07 -8.74 -4.31
C ASN A 127 -17.57 -8.22 -5.66
N GLN A 128 -18.22 -7.05 -5.69
CA GLN A 128 -18.71 -6.44 -6.94
C GLN A 128 -17.57 -6.14 -7.92
N ILE A 129 -16.46 -5.58 -7.42
CA ILE A 129 -15.24 -5.33 -8.21
C ILE A 129 -14.75 -6.61 -8.91
N ILE A 130 -14.77 -7.75 -8.20
CA ILE A 130 -14.36 -9.05 -8.73
C ILE A 130 -15.37 -9.55 -9.77
N GLU A 131 -16.67 -9.52 -9.46
CA GLU A 131 -17.72 -10.03 -10.34
C GLU A 131 -17.82 -9.25 -11.67
N GLU A 132 -17.61 -7.93 -11.60
CA GLU A 132 -17.69 -7.04 -12.76
C GLU A 132 -16.37 -6.97 -13.54
N TYR A 133 -15.29 -7.61 -13.07
CA TYR A 133 -13.94 -7.48 -13.62
C TYR A 133 -13.51 -6.02 -13.79
N PHE A 134 -13.94 -5.14 -12.87
CA PHE A 134 -13.92 -3.69 -13.02
C PHE A 134 -12.55 -3.13 -13.41
N TYR A 135 -11.49 -3.63 -12.77
CA TYR A 135 -10.11 -3.20 -13.01
C TYR A 135 -9.35 -4.03 -14.07
N ARG A 136 -9.92 -5.12 -14.60
CA ARG A 136 -9.18 -6.10 -15.41
C ARG A 136 -8.51 -5.46 -16.62
N ARG A 137 -9.28 -4.68 -17.39
CA ARG A 137 -8.79 -4.03 -18.62
C ARG A 137 -7.67 -3.03 -18.32
N ASP A 138 -7.81 -2.25 -17.25
CA ASP A 138 -6.80 -1.29 -16.82
C ASP A 138 -5.53 -2.02 -16.37
N TYR A 139 -5.70 -3.08 -15.57
CA TYR A 139 -4.59 -3.88 -15.04
C TYR A 139 -3.78 -4.53 -16.16
N GLU A 140 -4.45 -5.23 -17.08
CA GLU A 140 -3.80 -5.96 -18.17
C GLU A 140 -3.10 -5.02 -19.17
N LYS A 141 -3.62 -3.80 -19.38
CA LYS A 141 -3.09 -2.87 -20.38
C LYS A 141 -2.06 -1.88 -19.82
N ILE A 142 -2.20 -1.47 -18.57
CA ILE A 142 -1.38 -0.41 -17.95
C ILE A 142 -0.52 -1.01 -16.85
N THR A 143 -1.13 -1.48 -15.76
CA THR A 143 -0.40 -1.90 -14.55
C THR A 143 0.59 -3.02 -14.84
N SER A 144 0.19 -4.05 -15.60
CA SER A 144 1.03 -5.20 -15.96
C SER A 144 2.33 -4.81 -16.65
N GLN A 145 2.34 -3.69 -17.38
CA GLN A 145 3.50 -3.18 -18.11
C GLN A 145 4.50 -2.44 -17.21
N LEU A 146 4.10 -2.12 -15.98
CA LEU A 146 4.88 -1.31 -15.02
C LEU A 146 5.40 -2.13 -13.83
N LEU A 147 5.11 -3.42 -13.78
CA LEU A 147 5.48 -4.27 -12.64
C LEU A 147 6.97 -4.60 -12.64
N TYR A 148 7.58 -4.51 -11.46
CA TYR A 148 8.93 -5.05 -11.23
C TYR A 148 8.89 -6.57 -11.10
N ASP A 149 7.96 -7.09 -10.29
CA ASP A 149 7.69 -8.52 -10.13
C ASP A 149 6.36 -8.86 -10.83
N PRO A 150 6.36 -9.71 -11.87
CA PRO A 150 5.14 -10.04 -12.58
C PRO A 150 4.13 -10.77 -11.70
N VAL A 151 2.89 -10.24 -11.63
CA VAL A 151 1.75 -10.88 -10.96
C VAL A 151 0.56 -10.83 -11.93
N ALA A 152 -0.12 -11.96 -12.14
CA ALA A 152 -1.27 -11.99 -13.03
C ALA A 152 -2.50 -11.36 -12.36
N TYR A 153 -3.42 -10.81 -13.16
CA TYR A 153 -4.65 -10.24 -12.62
C TYR A 153 -5.44 -11.27 -11.80
N ASP A 154 -5.49 -12.53 -12.25
CA ASP A 154 -6.20 -13.59 -11.55
C ASP A 154 -5.60 -13.87 -10.16
N ASP A 155 -4.27 -13.78 -9.99
CA ASP A 155 -3.60 -13.93 -8.68
C ASP A 155 -3.97 -12.77 -7.75
N VAL A 156 -4.04 -11.56 -8.28
CA VAL A 156 -4.50 -10.38 -7.54
C VAL A 156 -5.96 -10.53 -7.10
N ILE A 157 -6.82 -11.14 -7.92
CA ILE A 157 -8.20 -11.44 -7.53
C ILE A 157 -8.23 -12.46 -6.39
N LEU A 158 -7.34 -13.46 -6.36
CA LEU A 158 -7.22 -14.38 -5.23
C LEU A 158 -6.86 -13.64 -3.94
N THR A 159 -5.99 -12.63 -4.01
CA THR A 159 -5.71 -11.76 -2.86
C THR A 159 -6.96 -11.05 -2.36
N LEU A 160 -7.75 -10.44 -3.25
CA LEU A 160 -8.99 -9.77 -2.84
C LEU A 160 -9.97 -10.74 -2.17
N ARG A 161 -10.06 -11.98 -2.68
CA ARG A 161 -10.89 -13.03 -2.05
C ARG A 161 -10.43 -13.34 -0.64
N LYS A 162 -9.12 -13.45 -0.39
CA LYS A 162 -8.58 -13.64 0.98
C LYS A 162 -9.00 -12.51 1.93
N ILE A 163 -8.99 -11.26 1.45
CA ILE A 163 -9.42 -10.08 2.24
C ILE A 163 -10.92 -10.14 2.56
N ILE A 164 -11.74 -10.53 1.58
CA ILE A 164 -13.19 -10.70 1.78
C ILE A 164 -13.46 -11.81 2.80
N GLU A 165 -12.77 -12.94 2.68
CA GLU A 165 -12.92 -14.12 3.55
C GLU A 165 -12.48 -13.84 4.99
N SER A 166 -11.41 -13.05 5.18
CA SER A 166 -10.93 -12.66 6.52
C SER A 166 -11.92 -11.76 7.25
N ARG A 167 -12.87 -11.14 6.54
CA ARG A 167 -13.81 -10.16 7.08
C ARG A 167 -13.14 -9.01 7.83
N LEU A 168 -11.88 -8.73 7.51
CA LEU A 168 -11.06 -7.72 8.18
C LEU A 168 -11.69 -6.32 8.17
N PHE A 169 -12.47 -6.02 7.13
CA PHE A 169 -13.15 -4.74 6.95
C PHE A 169 -14.65 -4.77 7.29
N ALA A 170 -15.15 -5.84 7.92
CA ALA A 170 -16.53 -5.89 8.35
C ALA A 170 -16.84 -4.74 9.32
N ILE A 171 -18.03 -4.16 9.17
CA ILE A 171 -18.54 -3.20 10.15
C ILE A 171 -19.21 -4.04 11.23
N ASP A 172 -18.59 -4.12 12.41
CA ASP A 172 -19.22 -4.75 13.57
C ASP A 172 -20.58 -4.08 13.82
N CYS A 173 -21.65 -4.88 13.81
CA CYS A 173 -23.02 -4.44 14.09
C CYS A 173 -23.26 -4.24 15.59
#